data_AF-A0A843WUR4-F1
#
_entry.id   AF-A0A843WUR4-F1
#
_cell.length_a   1.000
_cell.length_b   1.000
_cell.length_c   1.000
_cell.angle_alpha   90.00
_cell.angle_beta   90.00
_cell.angle_gamma   90.00
#
_symmetry.space_group_name_H-M   'P 1'
#
loop_
_entity.id
_entity.type
_entity.pdbx_description
1 polymer ?
#
loop_
_entity_poly.entity_id
_entity_poly.type
_entity_poly.pdbx_seq_one_letter_code
_entity_poly.pdbx_strand_id
1 'polypeptide(L)'
;MWEARDKAAKITGSQYPMTWMDYGPVWVRRDYWESLYHRWATGPWQERSQVAKRNRAAHSEKNVHTSGSVSYATHGQKLRHELERAPTFRELFDRTHKRKGMDDYVNENT
;
A
#
# COMPACT_ATOMS: atom_id res chain seq x y z
N MET A 1 -0.62 -10.70 3.80
CA MET A 1 0.05 -11.25 2.58
C MET A 1 1.54 -10.87 2.52
N TRP A 2 1.92 -9.59 2.67
CA TRP A 2 3.33 -9.19 2.81
C TRP A 2 3.99 -9.73 4.10
N GLU A 3 3.22 -9.85 5.18
CA GLU A 3 3.68 -10.43 6.46
C GLU A 3 4.12 -11.89 6.34
N ALA A 4 3.40 -12.69 5.55
CA ALA A 4 3.75 -14.09 5.33
C ALA A 4 5.06 -14.21 4.55
N ARG A 5 5.27 -13.33 3.57
CA ARG A 5 6.51 -13.21 2.81
C ARG A 5 7.68 -12.80 3.70
N ASP A 6 7.50 -11.77 4.51
CA ASP A 6 8.56 -11.26 5.38
C ASP A 6 8.89 -12.25 6.51
N LYS A 7 7.88 -13.00 7.01
CA LYS A 7 8.10 -14.12 7.93
C LYS A 7 8.88 -15.26 7.26
N ALA A 8 8.50 -15.64 6.04
CA ALA A 8 9.21 -16.67 5.28
C ALA A 8 10.66 -16.25 5.02
N ALA A 9 10.91 -15.01 4.59
CA ALA A 9 12.26 -14.48 4.37
C ALA A 9 13.12 -14.43 5.65
N LYS A 10 12.51 -14.15 6.81
CA LYS A 10 13.19 -14.20 8.11
C LYS A 10 13.55 -15.65 8.51
N ILE A 11 12.68 -16.61 8.23
CA ILE A 11 12.90 -18.02 8.57
C ILE A 11 13.95 -18.65 7.65
N THR A 12 13.91 -18.35 6.35
CA THR A 12 14.83 -18.94 5.37
C THR A 12 16.15 -18.19 5.23
N GLY A 13 16.27 -17.01 5.84
CA GLY A 13 17.44 -16.12 5.69
C GLY A 13 17.60 -15.59 4.26
N SER A 14 16.61 -15.79 3.40
CA SER A 14 16.69 -15.50 1.98
C SER A 14 15.52 -14.64 1.51
N GLN A 15 15.84 -13.59 0.75
CA GLN A 15 14.83 -12.80 0.04
C GLN A 15 14.43 -13.43 -1.29
N TYR A 16 14.95 -14.62 -1.63
CA TYR A 16 14.58 -15.31 -2.85
C TYR A 16 13.19 -15.92 -2.74
N PRO A 17 12.27 -15.59 -3.67
CA PRO A 17 10.90 -16.09 -3.67
C PRO A 17 10.78 -17.62 -3.67
N MET A 18 11.77 -18.33 -4.22
CA MET A 18 11.80 -19.80 -4.24
C MET A 18 11.84 -20.43 -2.84
N THR A 19 12.35 -19.72 -1.82
CA THR A 19 12.42 -20.24 -0.46
C THR A 19 11.09 -20.15 0.31
N TRP A 20 10.03 -19.58 -0.27
CA TRP A 20 8.76 -19.30 0.41
C TRP A 20 7.65 -20.30 0.11
N MET A 21 7.94 -21.34 -0.68
CA MET A 21 6.96 -22.31 -1.17
C MET A 21 6.19 -22.99 -0.02
N ASP A 22 6.90 -23.35 1.05
CA ASP A 22 6.33 -24.05 2.21
C ASP A 22 5.72 -23.12 3.27
N TYR A 23 5.81 -21.80 3.08
CA TYR A 23 5.41 -20.79 4.07
C TYR A 23 4.17 -20.00 3.65
N GLY A 24 3.34 -20.59 2.78
CA GLY A 24 2.08 -19.99 2.37
C GLY A 24 1.10 -19.79 3.54
N PRO A 25 0.22 -18.77 3.48
CA PRO A 25 -0.81 -18.59 4.49
C PRO A 25 -1.80 -19.77 4.50
N VAL A 26 -2.21 -20.23 5.68
CA VAL A 26 -3.13 -21.38 5.87
C VAL A 26 -4.46 -21.22 5.12
N TRP A 27 -4.90 -19.98 4.92
CA TRP A 27 -6.16 -19.65 4.23
C TRP A 27 -6.02 -19.57 2.70
N VAL A 28 -4.80 -19.65 2.15
CA VAL A 28 -4.57 -19.72 0.69
C VAL A 28 -4.35 -21.18 0.34
N ARG A 29 -5.12 -21.72 -0.62
CA ARG A 29 -4.86 -23.07 -1.10
C ARG A 29 -3.46 -23.18 -1.70
N ARG A 30 -2.83 -24.34 -1.50
CA ARG A 30 -1.45 -24.58 -1.90
C ARG A 30 -1.21 -24.34 -3.39
N ASP A 31 -2.12 -24.77 -4.25
CA ASP A 31 -2.04 -24.57 -5.71
C ASP A 31 -2.08 -23.09 -6.12
N TYR A 32 -2.91 -22.28 -5.47
CA TYR A 32 -2.90 -20.82 -5.70
C TYR A 32 -1.62 -20.19 -5.18
N TRP A 33 -1.13 -20.60 -4.02
CA TRP A 33 0.15 -20.14 -3.48
C TRP A 33 1.32 -20.50 -4.42
N GLU A 34 1.30 -21.73 -4.96
CA GLU A 34 2.24 -22.22 -5.97
C GLU A 34 2.20 -21.34 -7.24
N SER A 35 1.01 -20.97 -7.72
CA SER A 35 0.91 -20.08 -8.89
C SER A 35 1.48 -18.67 -8.63
N LEU A 36 1.29 -18.15 -7.41
CA LEU A 36 1.75 -16.82 -7.00
C LEU A 36 3.27 -16.77 -6.85
N TYR A 37 3.90 -17.78 -6.24
CA TYR A 37 5.37 -17.78 -6.14
C TYR A 37 6.03 -17.84 -7.53
N HIS A 38 5.52 -18.65 -8.46
CA HIS A 38 6.06 -18.71 -9.82
C HIS A 38 6.01 -17.34 -10.50
N ARG A 39 4.90 -16.62 -10.34
CA ARG A 39 4.74 -15.24 -10.83
C ARG A 39 5.78 -14.31 -10.23
N TRP A 40 5.96 -14.36 -8.92
CA TRP A 40 6.86 -13.46 -8.18
C TRP A 40 8.35 -13.81 -8.36
N ALA A 41 8.66 -15.06 -8.67
CA ALA A 41 10.01 -15.49 -8.99
C ALA A 41 10.51 -14.94 -10.34
N THR A 42 9.62 -14.47 -11.22
CA THR A 42 10.04 -13.90 -12.51
C THR A 42 10.87 -12.63 -12.35
N GLY A 43 11.97 -12.51 -13.10
CA GLY A 43 12.84 -11.34 -13.11
C GLY A 43 12.11 -10.00 -13.27
N PRO A 44 11.18 -9.87 -14.26
CA PRO A 44 10.40 -8.64 -14.43
C PRO A 44 9.56 -8.25 -13.22
N TRP A 45 9.03 -9.23 -12.47
CA TRP A 45 8.27 -8.93 -11.25
C TRP A 45 9.20 -8.44 -10.14
N GLN A 46 10.34 -9.10 -9.95
CA GLN A 46 11.34 -8.71 -8.95
C GLN A 46 11.86 -7.29 -9.19
N GLU A 47 12.17 -6.95 -10.45
CA GLU A 47 12.62 -5.61 -10.82
C GLU A 47 11.57 -4.55 -10.49
N ARG A 48 10.31 -4.76 -10.90
CA ARG A 48 9.19 -3.87 -10.56
C ARG A 48 8.99 -3.74 -9.06
N SER A 49 9.14 -4.84 -8.32
CA SER A 49 9.02 -4.87 -6.87
C SER A 49 10.11 -4.04 -6.19
N GLN A 50 11.37 -4.13 -6.67
CA GLN A 50 12.48 -3.33 -6.17
C GLN A 50 12.33 -1.85 -6.52
N VAL A 51 11.92 -1.52 -7.75
CA VAL A 51 11.62 -0.13 -8.14
C VAL A 51 10.50 0.43 -7.27
N ALA A 52 9.40 -0.30 -7.08
CA ALA A 52 8.32 0.14 -6.21
C ALA A 52 8.76 0.31 -4.75
N LYS A 53 9.63 -0.57 -4.25
CA LYS A 53 10.23 -0.44 -2.91
C LYS A 53 11.08 0.81 -2.80
N ARG A 54 11.96 1.07 -3.78
CA ARG A 54 12.78 2.29 -3.85
C ARG A 54 11.91 3.54 -3.93
N ASN A 55 10.87 3.54 -4.76
CA ASN A 55 9.94 4.66 -4.88
C ASN A 55 9.24 4.96 -3.56
N ARG A 56 8.78 3.92 -2.83
CA ARG A 56 8.19 4.11 -1.49
C ARG A 56 9.20 4.65 -0.48
N ALA A 57 10.44 4.14 -0.49
CA ALA A 57 11.49 4.60 0.42
C ALA A 57 11.96 6.03 0.10
N ALA A 58 12.02 6.40 -1.18
CA ALA A 58 12.45 7.72 -1.63
C ALA A 58 11.35 8.78 -1.47
N HIS A 59 10.09 8.38 -1.36
CA HIS A 59 8.92 9.27 -1.29
C HIS A 59 8.03 8.87 -0.10
N SER A 60 8.63 8.62 1.06
CA SER A 60 7.91 8.30 2.30
C SER A 60 6.84 9.37 2.61
N GLU A 61 7.20 10.64 2.41
CA GLU A 61 6.35 11.82 2.53
C GLU A 61 5.07 11.79 1.67
N LYS A 62 5.11 11.18 0.46
CA LYS A 62 3.98 11.20 -0.49
C LYS A 62 2.96 10.09 -0.27
N ASN A 63 3.21 9.19 0.68
CA ASN A 63 2.34 8.06 0.97
C ASN A 63 1.55 8.23 2.28
N VAL A 64 1.55 9.44 2.87
CA VAL A 64 0.84 9.70 4.13
C VAL A 64 -0.63 10.00 3.85
N HIS A 65 -1.47 9.00 4.09
CA HIS A 65 -2.92 9.17 4.10
C HIS A 65 -3.32 9.75 5.46
N THR A 66 -3.79 11.01 5.50
CA THR A 66 -4.15 11.68 6.78
C THR A 66 -5.56 11.37 7.25
N SER A 67 -6.32 10.62 6.44
CA SER A 67 -7.74 10.31 6.68
C SER A 67 -7.98 9.35 7.84
N GLY A 68 -6.92 8.78 8.41
CA GLY A 68 -7.01 7.75 9.44
C GLY A 68 -7.84 6.56 8.97
N SER A 69 -8.67 6.01 9.84
CA SER A 69 -9.52 4.85 9.57
C SER A 69 -10.76 5.15 8.73
N VAL A 70 -10.98 6.42 8.34
CA VAL A 70 -12.19 6.84 7.62
C VAL A 70 -11.99 6.63 6.12
N SER A 71 -12.94 5.95 5.49
CA SER A 71 -12.86 5.66 4.06
C SER A 71 -12.95 6.93 3.19
N TYR A 72 -12.32 6.87 2.01
CA TYR A 72 -12.41 7.92 0.99
C TYR A 72 -13.87 8.22 0.59
N ALA A 73 -14.73 7.19 0.53
CA ALA A 73 -16.16 7.34 0.25
C ALA A 73 -16.89 8.13 1.36
N THR A 74 -16.58 7.85 2.62
CA THR A 74 -17.14 8.58 3.77
C THR A 74 -16.69 10.04 3.75
N HIS A 75 -15.43 10.32 3.44
CA HIS A 75 -14.94 11.69 3.24
C HIS A 75 -15.67 12.38 2.07
N GLY A 76 -15.95 11.66 0.99
CA GLY A 76 -16.70 12.17 -0.15
C GLY A 76 -18.14 12.56 0.19
N GLN A 77 -18.86 11.72 0.95
CA GLN A 77 -20.21 12.05 1.42
C GLN A 77 -20.24 13.27 2.33
N LYS A 78 -19.31 13.34 3.30
CA LYS A 78 -19.19 14.51 4.18
C LYS A 78 -18.92 15.77 3.38
N LEU A 79 -18.02 15.70 2.40
CA LEU A 79 -17.66 16.85 1.57
C LEU A 79 -18.80 17.28 0.65
N ARG A 80 -19.60 16.32 0.18
CA ARG A 80 -20.82 16.61 -0.58
C ARG A 80 -21.85 17.37 0.24
N HIS A 81 -22.03 17.00 1.51
CA HIS A 81 -22.91 17.73 2.41
C HIS A 81 -22.37 19.13 2.76
N GLU A 82 -21.06 19.27 2.98
CA GLU A 82 -20.42 20.55 3.31
C GLU A 82 -20.43 21.54 2.13
N LEU A 83 -20.28 21.07 0.89
CA LEU A 83 -20.26 21.91 -0.31
C LEU A 83 -21.64 22.06 -0.98
N GLU A 84 -22.64 21.32 -0.52
CA GLU A 84 -23.98 21.20 -1.14
C GLU A 84 -23.94 20.78 -2.63
N ARG A 85 -22.82 20.22 -3.08
CA ARG A 85 -22.61 19.72 -4.44
C ARG A 85 -21.69 18.52 -4.44
N ALA A 86 -21.61 17.82 -5.57
CA ALA A 86 -20.61 16.75 -5.73
C ALA A 86 -19.18 17.33 -5.61
N PRO A 87 -18.33 16.76 -4.75
CA PRO A 87 -16.93 17.17 -4.65
C PRO A 87 -16.15 16.68 -5.87
N THR A 88 -15.20 17.49 -6.31
CA THR A 88 -14.21 17.07 -7.31
C THR A 88 -13.20 16.11 -6.70
N PHE A 89 -12.52 15.33 -7.56
CA PHE A 89 -11.44 14.45 -7.11
C PHE A 89 -10.34 15.23 -6.37
N ARG A 90 -10.01 16.43 -6.84
CA ARG A 90 -8.98 17.27 -6.23
C ARG A 90 -9.35 17.71 -4.82
N GLU A 91 -10.59 18.14 -4.60
CA GLU A 91 -11.06 18.55 -3.27
C GLU A 91 -11.07 17.38 -2.28
N LEU A 92 -11.46 16.19 -2.75
CA LEU A 92 -11.44 14.99 -1.93
C LEU A 92 -10.02 14.52 -1.65
N PHE A 93 -9.10 14.64 -2.62
CA PHE A 93 -7.67 14.40 -2.44
C PHE A 93 -7.07 15.34 -1.39
N ASP A 94 -7.32 16.65 -1.51
CA ASP A 94 -6.83 17.66 -0.58
C ASP A 94 -7.35 17.40 0.84
N ARG A 95 -8.65 17.08 0.99
CA ARG A 95 -9.24 16.73 2.30
C ARG A 95 -8.56 15.53 2.97
N THR A 96 -8.04 14.59 2.19
CA THR A 96 -7.52 13.30 2.67
C THR A 96 -6.00 13.26 2.79
N HIS A 97 -5.30 14.32 2.35
CA HIS A 97 -3.84 14.42 2.30
C HIS A 97 -3.26 15.75 2.83
N LYS A 98 -4.09 16.77 3.10
CA LYS A 98 -3.70 17.99 3.82
C LYS A 98 -4.09 17.90 5.30
N ARG A 99 -3.37 18.62 6.16
CA ARG A 99 -3.75 18.79 7.58
C ARG A 99 -4.95 19.73 7.69
N LYS A 100 -5.87 19.46 8.63
CA LYS A 100 -7.00 20.36 8.88
C LYS A 100 -6.48 21.72 9.35
N GLY A 101 -6.73 22.78 8.58
CA GLY A 101 -6.29 24.15 8.92
C GLY A 101 -4.90 24.53 8.42
N MET A 102 -4.22 23.67 7.66
CA MET A 102 -3.00 24.01 6.93
C MET A 102 -3.19 23.68 5.45
N ASP A 103 -2.70 24.54 4.56
CA ASP A 103 -2.73 24.27 3.12
C ASP A 103 -1.59 23.33 2.67
N ASP A 104 -0.70 22.99 3.61
CA ASP A 104 0.42 22.09 3.40
C ASP A 104 -0.02 20.63 3.38
N TYR A 105 0.53 19.91 2.41
CA TYR A 105 0.46 18.46 2.39
C TYR A 105 1.28 17.89 3.55
N VAL A 106 0.80 16.79 4.12
CA VAL A 106 1.56 16.14 5.19
C VAL A 106 2.85 15.55 4.63
N ASN A 107 3.96 16.00 5.18
CA ASN A 107 5.31 15.47 5.00
C ASN A 107 5.87 15.03 6.38
N GLU A 108 7.01 14.33 6.40
CA GLU A 108 7.58 13.71 7.63
C GLU A 108 8.19 14.71 8.64
N ASN A 109 8.11 16.03 8.41
CA ASN A 109 8.76 17.06 9.25
C ASN A 109 7.80 17.92 10.10
N THR A 110 6.58 17.46 10.38
CA THR A 110 5.67 18.08 11.38
C THR A 110 4.87 17.06 12.16
#